data_AF-A0A370WU25-F1
#
_entry.id   AF-A0A370WU25-F1
#
_cell.length_a   1.000
_cell.length_b   1.000
_cell.length_c   1.000
_cell.angle_alpha   90.00
_cell.angle_beta   90.00
_cell.angle_gamma   90.00
#
_symmetry.space_group_name_H-M   'P 1'
#
loop_
_entity.id
_entity.type
_entity.pdbx_description
1 polymer ?
#
loop_
_entity_poly.entity_id
_entity_poly.type
_entity_poly.pdbx_seq_one_letter_code
_entity_poly.pdbx_strand_id
1 'polypeptide(L)'
;MTDFWDSDIAAMNLSDGEKNGLQVFRNYSAAFEAHQARELVNEMNALNSPIEELKKLLSLLVSESPLSLAVIACAYADDQLKEMFKREMPEGIPGGRNELLNGFGPLSRLSQRIQVAYAFSWLSADLLTELDRLRRIRNDISHKWDMPQLQSRLAQLIEQGQDPIERHLGDGIRLPENFFESLQPTQKFRVRLIWLIGRIHYECLLFVPVVKRRLVPTKVLYSQEAPELLSRIAGACVEHTRSVIAEAQG
;
A
#
# COMPACT_ATOMS: atom_id res chain seq x y z
N MET A 1 -31.43 0.46 -30.79
CA MET A 1 -31.56 1.60 -29.87
C MET A 1 -30.76 1.23 -28.65
N THR A 2 -29.67 1.95 -28.36
CA THR A 2 -28.93 1.78 -27.10
C THR A 2 -29.88 2.13 -25.97
N ASP A 3 -30.13 1.18 -25.06
CA ASP A 3 -30.94 1.43 -23.88
C ASP A 3 -30.30 2.59 -23.11
N PHE A 4 -31.07 3.66 -22.96
CA PHE A 4 -30.63 4.90 -22.30
C PHE A 4 -30.39 4.69 -20.79
N TRP A 5 -30.97 3.63 -20.23
CA TRP A 5 -30.84 3.27 -18.82
C TRP A 5 -29.82 2.17 -18.61
N ASP A 6 -29.07 2.28 -17.52
CA ASP A 6 -28.31 1.17 -16.97
C ASP A 6 -29.26 0.01 -16.60
N SER A 7 -28.78 -1.22 -16.70
CA SER A 7 -29.59 -2.44 -16.53
C SER A 7 -30.28 -2.54 -15.18
N ASP A 8 -29.67 -1.99 -14.12
CA ASP A 8 -30.23 -1.95 -12.78
C ASP A 8 -31.35 -0.91 -12.65
N ILE A 9 -31.21 0.29 -13.23
CA ILE A 9 -32.26 1.31 -13.26
C ILE A 9 -33.43 0.83 -14.13
N ALA A 10 -33.13 0.19 -15.27
CA ALA A 10 -34.14 -0.37 -16.17
C ALA A 10 -35.03 -1.40 -15.45
N ALA A 11 -34.43 -2.23 -14.57
CA ALA A 11 -35.11 -3.27 -13.79
C ALA A 11 -35.96 -2.73 -12.62
N MET A 12 -35.85 -1.45 -12.25
CA MET A 12 -36.63 -0.88 -11.15
C MET A 12 -38.10 -0.70 -11.54
N ASN A 13 -39.00 -0.94 -10.58
CA ASN A 13 -40.43 -0.67 -10.74
C ASN A 13 -40.74 0.82 -10.48
N LEU A 14 -40.28 1.67 -11.40
CA LEU A 14 -40.43 3.13 -11.38
C LEU A 14 -40.99 3.61 -12.72
N SER A 15 -41.59 4.80 -12.75
CA SER A 15 -41.99 5.44 -14.00
C SER A 15 -40.78 5.84 -14.85
N ASP A 16 -40.98 5.98 -16.17
CA ASP A 16 -39.91 6.39 -17.08
C ASP A 16 -39.30 7.76 -16.72
N GLY A 17 -40.13 8.69 -16.21
CA GLY A 17 -39.66 10.00 -15.73
C GLY A 17 -38.71 9.88 -14.52
N GLU A 18 -39.01 9.00 -13.57
CA GLU A 18 -38.15 8.72 -12.42
C GLU A 18 -36.86 8.01 -12.83
N LYS A 19 -36.94 7.04 -13.74
CA LYS A 19 -35.76 6.35 -14.30
C LYS A 19 -34.83 7.32 -15.02
N ASN A 20 -35.40 8.22 -15.85
CA ASN A 20 -34.63 9.28 -16.51
C ASN A 20 -33.95 10.19 -15.49
N GLY A 21 -34.67 10.62 -14.45
CA GLY A 21 -34.09 11.43 -13.38
C GLY A 21 -32.93 10.76 -12.67
N LEU A 22 -33.07 9.47 -12.31
CA LEU A 22 -32.02 8.67 -11.68
C LEU A 22 -30.81 8.47 -12.59
N GLN A 23 -31.02 8.15 -13.86
CA GLN A 23 -29.92 7.98 -14.81
C GLN A 23 -29.14 9.29 -14.99
N VAL A 24 -29.85 10.42 -15.14
CA VAL A 24 -29.23 11.74 -15.27
C VAL A 24 -28.43 12.07 -14.00
N PHE A 25 -29.02 11.88 -12.82
CA PHE A 25 -28.33 12.10 -11.55
C PHE A 25 -27.07 11.25 -11.40
N ARG A 26 -27.14 9.95 -11.76
CA ARG A 26 -25.99 9.04 -11.75
C ARG A 26 -24.90 9.50 -12.71
N ASN A 27 -25.27 9.85 -13.94
CA ASN A 27 -24.32 10.31 -14.95
C ASN A 27 -23.60 11.59 -14.51
N TYR A 28 -24.34 12.56 -13.95
CA TYR A 28 -23.74 13.77 -13.40
C TYR A 28 -22.84 13.47 -12.21
N SER A 29 -23.30 12.66 -11.25
CA SER A 29 -22.51 12.28 -10.08
C SER A 29 -21.19 11.61 -10.48
N ALA A 30 -21.25 10.66 -11.41
CA ALA A 30 -20.06 10.00 -11.96
C ALA A 30 -19.13 10.99 -12.68
N ALA A 31 -19.68 11.94 -13.46
CA ALA A 31 -18.89 12.96 -14.13
C ALA A 31 -18.19 13.92 -13.14
N PHE A 32 -18.89 14.32 -12.06
CA PHE A 32 -18.32 15.15 -10.99
C PHE A 32 -17.23 14.40 -10.22
N GLU A 33 -17.47 13.14 -9.83
CA GLU A 33 -16.46 12.29 -9.18
C GLU A 33 -15.22 12.12 -10.07
N ALA A 34 -15.40 11.84 -11.37
CA ALA A 34 -14.30 11.71 -12.33
C ALA A 34 -13.55 13.03 -12.54
N HIS A 35 -14.23 14.17 -12.50
CA HIS A 35 -13.58 15.48 -12.56
C HIS A 35 -12.74 15.72 -11.30
N GLN A 36 -13.32 15.52 -10.12
CA GLN A 36 -12.64 15.73 -8.84
C GLN A 36 -11.43 14.78 -8.67
N ALA A 37 -11.55 13.53 -9.12
CA ALA A 37 -10.45 12.59 -9.13
C ALA A 37 -9.29 13.09 -10.00
N ARG A 38 -9.58 13.58 -11.21
CA ARG A 38 -8.56 14.14 -12.13
C ARG A 38 -7.88 15.38 -11.55
N GLU A 39 -8.65 16.31 -10.98
CA GLU A 39 -8.07 17.48 -10.30
C GLU A 39 -7.14 17.09 -9.16
N LEU A 40 -7.58 16.15 -8.32
CA LEU A 40 -6.76 15.65 -7.21
C LEU A 40 -5.47 14.97 -7.69
N VAL A 41 -5.54 14.14 -8.74
CA VAL A 41 -4.35 13.51 -9.32
C VAL A 41 -3.38 14.56 -9.86
N ASN A 42 -3.88 15.61 -10.52
CA ASN A 42 -3.04 16.71 -10.99
C ASN A 42 -2.36 17.45 -9.83
N GLU A 43 -3.09 17.73 -8.73
CA GLU A 43 -2.54 18.29 -7.50
C GLU A 43 -1.42 17.39 -6.92
N MET A 44 -1.65 16.08 -6.86
CA MET A 44 -0.67 15.10 -6.36
C MET A 44 0.59 15.03 -7.22
N ASN A 45 0.44 15.05 -8.54
CA ASN A 45 1.56 15.03 -9.47
C ASN A 45 2.40 16.32 -9.34
N ALA A 46 1.75 17.46 -9.10
CA ALA A 46 2.44 18.74 -8.90
C ALA A 46 3.30 18.79 -7.62
N LEU A 47 2.95 18.02 -6.58
CA LEU A 47 3.73 17.97 -5.33
C LEU A 47 5.12 17.33 -5.48
N ASN A 48 5.37 16.61 -6.58
CA ASN A 48 6.63 15.93 -6.89
C ASN A 48 7.31 15.26 -5.67
N SER A 49 6.59 14.31 -5.05
CA SER A 49 7.12 13.58 -3.90
C SER A 49 8.43 12.84 -4.27
N PRO A 50 9.53 13.03 -3.51
CA PRO A 50 10.78 12.33 -3.77
C PRO A 50 10.68 10.86 -3.35
N ILE A 51 11.26 9.96 -4.14
CA ILE A 51 11.31 8.51 -3.86
C ILE A 51 12.72 8.03 -3.50
N GLU A 52 13.66 8.95 -3.27
CA GLU A 52 15.07 8.60 -3.06
C GLU A 52 15.32 7.88 -1.73
N GLU A 53 14.59 8.24 -0.68
CA GLU A 53 14.63 7.50 0.58
C GLU A 53 14.07 6.08 0.43
N LEU A 54 12.96 5.93 -0.32
CA LEU A 54 12.42 4.62 -0.66
C LEU A 54 13.46 3.79 -1.43
N LYS A 55 14.09 4.34 -2.47
CA LYS A 55 15.11 3.61 -3.25
C LYS A 55 16.27 3.14 -2.37
N LYS A 56 16.80 4.01 -1.50
CA LYS A 56 17.86 3.64 -0.55
C LYS A 56 17.43 2.46 0.32
N LEU A 57 16.21 2.50 0.84
CA LEU A 57 15.66 1.40 1.61
C LEU A 57 15.51 0.12 0.78
N LEU A 58 14.99 0.20 -0.45
CA LEU A 58 14.85 -0.96 -1.31
C LEU A 58 16.23 -1.59 -1.60
N SER A 59 17.27 -0.79 -1.78
CA SER A 59 18.65 -1.28 -1.91
C SER A 59 19.10 -2.04 -0.66
N LEU A 60 18.81 -1.51 0.54
CA LEU A 60 19.07 -2.23 1.80
C LEU A 60 18.29 -3.55 1.86
N LEU A 61 17.03 -3.58 1.43
CA LEU A 61 16.24 -4.81 1.43
C LEU A 61 16.79 -5.89 0.48
N VAL A 62 17.57 -5.51 -0.54
CA VAL A 62 18.27 -6.45 -1.41
C VAL A 62 19.55 -6.95 -0.74
N SER A 63 20.39 -6.07 -0.20
CA SER A 63 21.74 -6.43 0.26
C SER A 63 21.82 -6.97 1.69
N GLU A 64 20.88 -6.59 2.56
CA GLU A 64 20.96 -6.89 3.99
C GLU A 64 20.65 -8.34 4.34
N SER A 65 21.07 -8.76 5.53
CA SER A 65 20.76 -10.10 6.06
C SER A 65 19.23 -10.31 6.17
N PRO A 66 18.70 -11.51 5.86
CA PRO A 66 17.30 -11.85 6.06
C PRO A 66 16.77 -11.55 7.48
N LEU A 67 17.66 -11.57 8.48
CA LEU A 67 17.37 -11.25 9.88
C LEU A 67 16.99 -9.79 10.10
N SER A 68 17.66 -8.87 9.40
CA SER A 68 17.46 -7.43 9.59
C SER A 68 16.30 -6.92 8.73
N LEU A 69 15.88 -7.64 7.69
CA LEU A 69 14.84 -7.18 6.75
C LEU A 69 13.53 -6.77 7.42
N ALA A 70 12.99 -7.61 8.32
CA ALA A 70 11.74 -7.30 9.00
C ALA A 70 11.87 -6.09 9.94
N VAL A 71 13.04 -5.90 10.55
CA VAL A 71 13.35 -4.77 11.43
C VAL A 71 13.42 -3.48 10.61
N ILE A 72 14.21 -3.50 9.53
CA ILE A 72 14.41 -2.39 8.60
C ILE A 72 13.07 -1.97 7.98
N ALA A 73 12.31 -2.93 7.44
CA ALA A 73 11.01 -2.68 6.82
C ALA A 73 9.99 -2.11 7.83
N CYS A 74 9.92 -2.67 9.05
CA CYS A 74 9.05 -2.14 10.10
C CYS A 74 9.43 -0.73 10.53
N ALA A 75 10.73 -0.44 10.67
CA ALA A 75 11.20 0.88 11.08
C ALA A 75 10.78 1.94 10.06
N TYR A 76 11.01 1.67 8.77
CA TYR A 76 10.57 2.58 7.71
C TYR A 76 9.04 2.74 7.68
N ALA A 77 8.29 1.63 7.70
CA ALA A 77 6.83 1.69 7.70
C ALA A 77 6.30 2.51 8.89
N ASP A 78 6.93 2.37 10.06
CA ASP A 78 6.57 3.12 11.25
C ASP A 78 6.79 4.62 11.08
N ASP A 79 7.89 5.02 10.45
CA ASP A 79 8.18 6.43 10.15
C ASP A 79 7.21 6.99 9.10
N GLN A 80 6.89 6.22 8.05
CA GLN A 80 5.88 6.64 7.07
C GLN A 80 4.50 6.83 7.72
N LEU A 81 4.09 5.93 8.61
CA LEU A 81 2.85 6.08 9.37
C LEU A 81 2.92 7.30 10.29
N LYS A 82 4.02 7.53 11.02
CA LYS A 82 4.15 8.73 11.87
C LYS A 82 4.01 10.02 11.07
N GLU A 83 4.67 10.13 9.92
CA GLU A 83 4.58 11.32 9.07
C GLU A 83 3.16 11.50 8.49
N MET A 84 2.50 10.41 8.09
CA MET A 84 1.09 10.45 7.72
C MET A 84 0.24 10.98 8.89
N PHE A 85 0.38 10.44 10.10
CA PHE A 85 -0.41 10.89 11.25
C PHE A 85 -0.16 12.38 11.57
N LYS A 86 1.10 12.84 11.55
CA LYS A 86 1.44 14.25 11.78
C LYS A 86 0.76 15.18 10.77
N ARG A 87 0.71 14.76 9.50
CA ARG A 87 0.09 15.52 8.40
C ARG A 87 -1.42 15.53 8.49
N GLU A 88 -2.03 14.40 8.86
CA GLU A 88 -3.48 14.21 8.71
C GLU A 88 -4.30 14.54 9.96
N MET A 89 -3.72 14.40 11.16
CA MET A 89 -4.40 14.77 12.41
C MET A 89 -4.69 16.28 12.43
N PRO A 90 -5.80 16.77 13.02
CA PRO A 90 -6.06 18.21 13.15
C PRO A 90 -5.00 18.97 13.94
N GLU A 91 -4.90 20.28 13.71
CA GLU A 91 -4.14 21.17 14.59
C GLU A 91 -4.94 21.45 15.87
N GLY A 92 -4.25 21.86 16.94
CA GLY A 92 -4.92 22.30 18.19
C GLY A 92 -5.51 21.18 19.07
N ILE A 93 -5.17 19.91 18.81
CA ILE A 93 -5.53 18.80 19.70
C ILE A 93 -4.89 19.05 21.08
N PRO A 94 -5.62 18.89 22.21
CA PRO A 94 -5.02 18.99 23.54
C PRO A 94 -3.80 18.06 23.70
N GLY A 95 -2.67 18.61 24.17
CA GLY A 95 -1.35 17.94 24.21
C GLY A 95 -0.57 17.98 22.89
N GLY A 96 -1.23 18.29 21.77
CA GLY A 96 -0.59 18.43 20.46
C GLY A 96 -0.25 17.09 19.80
N ARG A 97 -0.08 17.13 18.47
CA ARG A 97 0.19 15.94 17.64
C ARG A 97 1.46 15.19 18.07
N ASN A 98 2.48 15.95 18.48
CA ASN A 98 3.77 15.38 18.86
C ASN A 98 3.71 14.60 20.17
N GLU A 99 2.92 15.02 21.15
CA GLU A 99 2.79 14.26 22.41
C GLU A 99 2.07 12.93 22.18
N LEU A 100 1.10 12.89 21.25
CA LEU A 100 0.39 11.66 20.93
C LEU A 100 1.32 10.60 20.31
N LEU A 101 2.29 11.06 19.51
CA LEU A 101 3.22 10.21 18.75
C LEU A 101 4.58 9.98 19.44
N ASN A 102 4.86 10.67 20.55
CA ASN A 102 6.11 10.51 21.29
C ASN A 102 6.22 9.10 21.91
N GLY A 103 7.37 8.77 22.52
CA GLY A 103 7.64 7.43 23.04
C GLY A 103 6.70 6.92 24.14
N PHE A 104 5.99 7.82 24.83
CA PHE A 104 5.03 7.49 25.90
C PHE A 104 3.58 7.81 25.54
N GLY A 105 3.35 8.35 24.34
CA GLY A 105 2.05 8.74 23.87
C GLY A 105 1.13 7.55 23.56
N PRO A 106 -0.18 7.78 23.48
CA PRO A 106 -1.18 6.77 23.11
C PRO A 106 -0.98 6.18 21.72
N LEU A 107 -0.26 6.88 20.83
CA LEU A 107 0.09 6.40 19.49
C LEU A 107 1.60 6.19 19.36
N SER A 108 2.29 5.86 20.45
CA SER A 108 3.75 5.62 20.49
C SER A 108 4.16 4.37 19.71
N ARG A 109 3.32 3.33 19.70
CA ARG A 109 3.62 2.00 19.13
C ARG A 109 3.06 1.84 17.71
N LEU A 110 3.82 1.15 16.86
CA LEU A 110 3.38 0.79 15.50
C LEU A 110 2.02 0.07 15.50
N SER A 111 1.77 -0.85 16.43
CA SER A 111 0.49 -1.56 16.52
C SER A 111 -0.70 -0.64 16.78
N GLN A 112 -0.51 0.41 17.59
CA GLN A 112 -1.56 1.39 17.87
C GLN A 112 -1.84 2.24 16.62
N ARG A 113 -0.79 2.67 15.91
CA ARG A 113 -0.93 3.39 14.65
C ARG A 113 -1.66 2.56 13.58
N ILE A 114 -1.34 1.26 13.45
CA ILE A 114 -2.06 0.34 12.55
C ILE A 114 -3.55 0.25 12.91
N GLN A 115 -3.88 0.04 14.19
CA GLN A 115 -5.27 -0.06 14.64
C GLN A 115 -6.07 1.21 14.36
N VAL A 116 -5.47 2.38 14.61
CA VAL A 116 -6.12 3.65 14.35
C VAL A 116 -6.28 3.90 12.85
N ALA A 117 -5.25 3.62 12.04
CA ALA A 117 -5.36 3.73 10.59
C ALA A 117 -6.46 2.81 10.02
N TYR A 118 -6.65 1.63 10.61
CA TYR A 118 -7.74 0.72 10.26
C TYR A 118 -9.10 1.31 10.61
N ALA A 119 -9.26 1.80 11.84
CA ALA A 119 -10.51 2.37 12.34
C ALA A 119 -10.98 3.58 11.52
N PHE A 120 -10.05 4.40 11.03
CA PHE A 120 -10.37 5.59 10.22
C PHE A 120 -10.25 5.36 8.71
N SER A 121 -9.97 4.13 8.25
CA SER A 121 -9.78 3.84 6.83
C SER A 121 -8.75 4.77 6.17
N TRP A 122 -7.61 4.97 6.83
CA TRP A 122 -6.53 5.84 6.34
C TRP A 122 -5.54 5.14 5.41
N LEU A 123 -5.61 3.80 5.36
CA LEU A 123 -4.84 2.92 4.49
C LEU A 123 -5.75 1.75 4.10
N SER A 124 -5.41 1.04 3.03
CA SER A 124 -6.15 -0.16 2.63
C SER A 124 -6.11 -1.23 3.73
N ALA A 125 -7.24 -1.90 3.97
CA ALA A 125 -7.37 -2.88 5.05
C ALA A 125 -6.44 -4.08 4.88
N ASP A 126 -6.22 -4.53 3.65
CA ASP A 126 -5.29 -5.59 3.31
C ASP A 126 -3.83 -5.17 3.58
N LEU A 127 -3.47 -3.94 3.22
CA LEU A 127 -2.14 -3.38 3.50
C LEU A 127 -1.84 -3.31 5.00
N LEU A 128 -2.80 -2.87 5.80
CA LEU A 128 -2.68 -2.82 7.26
C LEU A 128 -2.58 -4.22 7.88
N THR A 129 -3.27 -5.20 7.30
CA THR A 129 -3.20 -6.60 7.73
C THR A 129 -1.80 -7.17 7.47
N GLU A 130 -1.24 -6.93 6.28
CA GLU A 130 0.13 -7.30 5.93
C GLU A 130 1.16 -6.61 6.82
N LEU A 131 0.95 -5.33 7.16
CA LEU A 131 1.84 -4.61 8.07
C LEU A 131 1.79 -5.16 9.51
N ASP A 132 0.62 -5.57 10.03
CA ASP A 132 0.56 -6.24 11.35
C ASP A 132 1.25 -7.62 11.31
N ARG A 133 1.12 -8.36 10.20
CA ARG A 133 1.84 -9.62 9.97
C ARG A 133 3.35 -9.39 10.00
N LEU A 134 3.85 -8.41 9.25
CA LEU A 134 5.26 -8.02 9.25
C LEU A 134 5.77 -7.63 10.65
N ARG A 135 4.97 -6.86 11.40
CA ARG A 135 5.28 -6.50 12.80
C ARG A 135 5.43 -7.74 13.70
N ARG A 136 4.58 -8.75 13.53
CA ARG A 136 4.68 -10.02 14.26
C ARG A 136 5.94 -10.81 13.85
N ILE A 137 6.23 -10.89 12.56
CA ILE A 137 7.46 -11.51 12.04
C ILE A 137 8.71 -10.86 12.67
N ARG A 138 8.77 -9.52 12.69
CA ARG A 138 9.87 -8.79 13.35
C ARG A 138 10.02 -9.15 14.83
N ASN A 139 8.92 -9.21 15.57
CA ASN A 139 8.96 -9.56 16.99
C ASN A 139 9.46 -10.99 17.20
N ASP A 140 8.98 -11.94 16.39
CA ASP A 140 9.42 -13.33 16.43
C ASP A 140 10.93 -13.47 16.14
N ILE A 141 11.44 -12.73 15.15
CA ILE A 141 12.88 -12.69 14.83
C ILE A 141 13.68 -12.11 16.01
N SER A 142 13.20 -11.01 16.60
CA SER A 142 13.91 -10.31 17.69
C SER A 142 14.06 -11.17 18.96
N HIS A 143 13.24 -12.21 19.13
CA HIS A 143 13.29 -13.12 20.27
C HIS A 143 13.99 -14.45 19.97
N LYS A 144 14.46 -14.68 18.74
CA LYS A 144 15.09 -15.94 18.31
C LYS A 144 16.46 -15.68 17.71
N TRP A 145 17.48 -16.33 18.26
CA TRP A 145 18.87 -16.23 17.80
C TRP A 145 19.31 -17.42 16.92
N ASP A 146 18.47 -18.46 16.80
CA ASP A 146 18.80 -19.69 16.09
C ASP A 146 18.39 -19.66 14.61
N MET A 147 19.39 -19.75 13.72
CA MET A 147 19.25 -19.52 12.27
C MET A 147 18.38 -20.55 11.53
N PRO A 148 18.55 -21.87 11.73
CA PRO A 148 17.72 -22.88 11.04
C PRO A 148 16.25 -22.80 11.48
N GLN A 149 16.02 -22.58 12.78
CA GLN A 149 14.67 -22.42 13.30
C GLN A 149 13.99 -21.16 12.75
N LEU A 150 14.77 -20.10 12.51
CA LEU A 150 14.24 -18.89 11.91
C LEU A 150 13.93 -19.03 10.42
N GLN A 151 14.78 -19.70 9.64
CA GLN A 151 14.48 -19.97 8.22
C GLN A 151 13.21 -20.80 8.06
N SER A 152 13.05 -21.85 8.87
CA SER A 152 11.83 -22.65 8.91
C SER A 152 10.60 -21.80 9.28
N ARG A 153 10.75 -20.90 10.26
CA ARG A 153 9.67 -20.00 10.68
C ARG A 153 9.34 -18.94 9.65
N LEU A 154 10.35 -18.36 8.98
CA LEU A 154 10.15 -17.43 7.87
C LEU A 154 9.40 -18.13 6.74
N ALA A 155 9.82 -19.33 6.33
CA ALA A 155 9.09 -20.11 5.34
C ALA A 155 7.63 -20.32 5.76
N GLN A 156 7.38 -20.70 7.01
CA GLN A 156 6.01 -20.87 7.52
C GLN A 156 5.20 -19.56 7.52
N LEU A 157 5.78 -18.46 8.02
CA LEU A 157 5.11 -17.17 8.13
C LEU A 157 4.85 -16.53 6.76
N ILE A 158 5.73 -16.77 5.80
CA ILE A 158 5.60 -16.32 4.42
C ILE A 158 4.56 -17.17 3.69
N GLU A 159 4.68 -18.50 3.74
CA GLU A 159 3.80 -19.40 2.96
C GLU A 159 2.37 -19.47 3.50
N GLN A 160 2.19 -19.37 4.83
CA GLN A 160 0.87 -19.49 5.47
C GLN A 160 0.28 -18.13 5.89
N GLY A 161 1.14 -17.13 6.07
CA GLY A 161 0.78 -15.90 6.75
C GLY A 161 0.76 -14.65 5.87
N GLN A 162 1.21 -14.71 4.62
CA GLN A 162 1.21 -13.56 3.70
C GLN A 162 0.68 -13.97 2.33
N ASP A 163 -0.01 -13.04 1.67
CA ASP A 163 -0.49 -13.28 0.31
C ASP A 163 0.71 -13.39 -0.66
N PRO A 164 0.74 -14.42 -1.53
CA PRO A 164 1.87 -14.68 -2.42
C PRO A 164 1.85 -13.75 -3.63
N ILE A 165 2.02 -12.45 -3.40
CA ILE A 165 1.92 -11.41 -4.42
C ILE A 165 2.88 -11.63 -5.58
N GLU A 166 4.02 -12.27 -5.34
CA GLU A 166 5.02 -12.59 -6.37
C GLU A 166 4.46 -13.43 -7.53
N ARG A 167 3.38 -14.17 -7.28
CA ARG A 167 2.66 -14.94 -8.32
C ARG A 167 1.98 -14.05 -9.36
N HIS A 168 1.74 -12.79 -9.02
CA HIS A 168 1.02 -11.83 -9.86
C HIS A 168 1.93 -10.74 -10.44
N LEU A 169 3.23 -10.79 -10.16
CA LEU A 169 4.19 -9.75 -10.59
C LEU A 169 4.85 -10.04 -11.94
N GLY A 170 4.87 -11.30 -12.38
CA GLY A 170 5.45 -11.69 -13.67
C GLY A 170 4.52 -11.30 -14.82
N ASP A 171 4.96 -10.39 -15.68
CA ASP A 171 4.23 -9.94 -16.87
C ASP A 171 4.94 -10.31 -18.19
N GLY A 172 6.07 -11.05 -18.11
CA GLY A 172 6.88 -11.45 -19.25
C GLY A 172 7.70 -10.32 -19.90
N ILE A 173 7.48 -9.06 -19.48
CA ILE A 173 8.09 -7.87 -20.07
C ILE A 173 9.05 -7.22 -19.06
N ARG A 174 8.52 -6.89 -17.89
CA ARG A 174 9.24 -6.24 -16.79
C ARG A 174 9.89 -7.28 -15.88
N LEU A 175 9.16 -8.34 -15.56
CA LEU A 175 9.64 -9.47 -14.77
C LEU A 175 9.33 -10.77 -15.53
N PRO A 176 10.24 -11.77 -15.52
CA PRO A 176 9.98 -13.04 -16.18
C PRO A 176 8.68 -13.68 -15.67
N GLU A 177 7.92 -14.33 -16.55
CA GLU A 177 6.79 -15.14 -16.11
C GLU A 177 7.27 -16.21 -15.13
N ASN A 178 6.49 -16.45 -14.07
CA ASN A 178 6.77 -17.47 -13.05
C ASN A 178 8.17 -17.39 -12.41
N PHE A 179 8.83 -16.22 -12.40
CA PHE A 179 10.16 -16.06 -11.79
C PHE A 179 10.23 -16.52 -10.34
N PHE A 180 9.10 -16.43 -9.62
CA PHE A 180 8.99 -16.82 -8.22
C PHE A 180 9.22 -18.31 -7.96
N GLU A 181 9.09 -19.18 -8.97
CA GLU A 181 9.27 -20.62 -8.81
C GLU A 181 10.71 -21.00 -8.50
N SER A 182 11.68 -20.26 -9.05
CA SER A 182 13.11 -20.49 -8.82
C SER A 182 13.64 -19.82 -7.54
N LEU A 183 12.84 -18.96 -6.90
CA LEU A 183 13.26 -18.21 -5.72
C LEU A 183 13.19 -19.05 -4.44
N GLN A 184 14.25 -18.95 -3.63
CA GLN A 184 14.29 -19.46 -2.26
C GLN A 184 13.31 -18.67 -1.35
N PRO A 185 12.86 -19.23 -0.22
CA PRO A 185 11.92 -18.55 0.68
C PRO A 185 12.38 -17.16 1.13
N THR A 186 13.68 -16.97 1.37
CA THR A 186 14.26 -15.67 1.74
C THR A 186 14.20 -14.66 0.61
N GLN A 187 14.39 -15.08 -0.64
CA GLN A 187 14.29 -14.22 -1.82
C GLN A 187 12.82 -13.83 -2.08
N LYS A 188 11.89 -14.78 -1.95
CA LYS A 188 10.45 -14.48 -1.98
C LYS A 188 10.09 -13.45 -0.92
N PHE A 189 10.64 -13.57 0.30
CA PHE A 189 10.45 -12.56 1.35
C PHE A 189 10.92 -11.17 0.93
N ARG A 190 12.13 -11.06 0.37
CA ARG A 190 12.68 -9.78 -0.12
C ARG A 190 11.73 -9.15 -1.14
N VAL A 191 11.28 -9.92 -2.13
CA VAL A 191 10.33 -9.44 -3.15
C VAL A 191 9.05 -8.95 -2.48
N ARG A 192 8.45 -9.72 -1.57
CA ARG A 192 7.24 -9.29 -0.86
C ARG A 192 7.45 -7.99 -0.08
N LEU A 193 8.58 -7.85 0.62
CA LEU A 193 8.90 -6.62 1.36
C LEU A 193 9.09 -5.43 0.44
N ILE A 194 9.77 -5.58 -0.70
CA ILE A 194 9.98 -4.52 -1.70
C ILE A 194 8.62 -3.92 -2.11
N TRP A 195 7.67 -4.79 -2.49
CA TRP A 195 6.36 -4.35 -2.97
C TRP A 195 5.45 -3.85 -1.85
N LEU A 196 5.49 -4.50 -0.67
CA LEU A 196 4.76 -4.04 0.51
C LEU A 196 5.19 -2.64 0.92
N ILE A 197 6.50 -2.39 1.01
CA ILE A 197 7.06 -1.10 1.42
C ILE A 197 6.83 -0.01 0.36
N GLY A 198 6.95 -0.35 -0.92
CA GLY A 198 6.57 0.56 -2.00
C GLY A 198 5.10 1.00 -1.87
N ARG A 199 4.20 0.05 -1.60
CA ARG A 199 2.77 0.37 -1.39
C ARG A 199 2.51 1.15 -0.11
N ILE A 200 3.20 0.85 1.00
CA ILE A 200 3.11 1.64 2.25
C ILE A 200 3.51 3.08 1.99
N HIS A 201 4.64 3.30 1.32
CA HIS A 201 5.11 4.65 0.98
C HIS A 201 4.07 5.40 0.14
N TYR A 202 3.52 4.74 -0.88
CA TYR A 202 2.50 5.31 -1.75
C TYR A 202 1.21 5.69 -1.01
N GLU A 203 0.61 4.75 -0.28
CA GLU A 203 -0.67 4.97 0.41
C GLU A 203 -0.52 5.93 1.60
N CYS A 204 0.59 5.88 2.35
CA CYS A 204 0.82 6.84 3.45
C CYS A 204 0.89 8.29 2.97
N LEU A 205 1.23 8.53 1.70
CA LEU A 205 1.24 9.86 1.11
C LEU A 205 -0.14 10.26 0.56
N LEU A 206 -0.79 9.36 -0.17
CA LEU A 206 -1.91 9.75 -1.04
C LEU A 206 -3.29 9.25 -0.59
N PHE A 207 -3.38 8.24 0.28
CA PHE A 207 -4.67 7.61 0.61
C PHE A 207 -5.63 8.55 1.33
N VAL A 208 -5.18 9.19 2.41
CA VAL A 208 -6.01 10.11 3.20
C VAL A 208 -6.47 11.34 2.42
N PRO A 209 -5.64 12.00 1.58
CA PRO A 209 -6.12 13.04 0.67
C PRO A 209 -7.32 12.64 -0.19
N VAL A 210 -7.35 11.41 -0.72
CA VAL A 210 -8.50 10.91 -1.51
C VAL A 210 -9.74 10.74 -0.62
N VAL A 211 -9.58 10.15 0.57
CA VAL A 211 -10.68 9.99 1.54
C VAL A 211 -11.26 11.34 1.95
N LYS A 212 -10.42 12.37 2.17
CA LYS A 212 -10.86 13.73 2.52
C LYS A 212 -11.71 14.39 1.43
N ARG A 213 -11.50 14.03 0.16
CA ARG A 213 -12.33 14.46 -0.98
C ARG A 213 -13.62 13.63 -1.13
N ARG A 214 -13.86 12.63 -0.26
CA ARG A 214 -14.98 11.66 -0.33
C ARG A 214 -14.96 10.79 -1.59
N LEU A 215 -13.78 10.61 -2.18
CA LEU A 215 -13.56 9.71 -3.29
C LEU A 215 -13.16 8.32 -2.77
N VAL A 216 -13.33 7.30 -3.61
CA VAL A 216 -12.92 5.92 -3.30
C VAL A 216 -11.44 5.74 -3.62
N PRO A 217 -10.53 5.55 -2.62
CA PRO A 217 -9.09 5.51 -2.85
C PRO A 217 -8.65 4.48 -3.89
N THR A 218 -9.21 3.27 -3.84
CA THR A 218 -8.87 2.21 -4.78
C THR A 218 -9.21 2.54 -6.24
N LYS A 219 -10.29 3.30 -6.47
CA LYS A 219 -10.72 3.74 -7.80
C LYS A 219 -9.95 4.94 -8.32
N VAL A 220 -9.25 5.68 -7.47
CA VAL A 220 -8.47 6.86 -7.89
C VAL A 220 -7.00 6.48 -8.02
N LEU A 221 -6.43 5.95 -6.93
CA LEU A 221 -4.99 5.73 -6.79
C LEU A 221 -4.45 4.56 -7.63
N TYR A 222 -5.32 3.68 -8.10
CA TYR A 222 -4.96 2.51 -8.92
C TYR A 222 -5.75 2.44 -10.23
N SER A 223 -6.27 3.59 -10.68
CA SER A 223 -6.95 3.71 -11.98
C SER A 223 -5.96 3.82 -13.14
N GLN A 224 -6.49 3.90 -14.36
CA GLN A 224 -5.69 4.24 -15.54
C GLN A 224 -5.10 5.65 -15.47
N GLU A 225 -5.75 6.56 -14.75
CA GLU A 225 -5.31 7.94 -14.49
C GLU A 225 -4.66 8.06 -13.09
N ALA A 226 -4.02 7.00 -12.60
CA ALA A 226 -3.36 7.02 -11.30
C ALA A 226 -2.23 8.07 -11.25
N PRO A 227 -1.93 8.62 -10.05
CA PRO A 227 -0.76 9.48 -9.84
C PRO A 227 0.54 8.89 -10.39
N GLU A 228 1.38 9.74 -10.99
CA GLU A 228 2.69 9.37 -11.55
C GLU A 228 3.61 8.73 -10.51
N LEU A 229 3.41 9.06 -9.23
CA LEU A 229 4.13 8.46 -8.13
C LEU A 229 3.99 6.92 -8.12
N LEU A 230 2.82 6.37 -8.51
CA LEU A 230 2.61 4.92 -8.58
C LEU A 230 3.59 4.26 -9.56
N SER A 231 3.72 4.81 -10.77
CA SER A 231 4.59 4.25 -11.80
C SER A 231 6.07 4.38 -11.43
N ARG A 232 6.46 5.51 -10.80
CA ARG A 232 7.82 5.73 -10.29
C ARG A 232 8.19 4.73 -9.19
N ILE A 233 7.29 4.51 -8.22
CA ILE A 233 7.48 3.52 -7.15
C ILE A 233 7.51 2.11 -7.73
N ALA A 234 6.57 1.75 -8.60
CA ALA A 234 6.52 0.43 -9.23
C ALA A 234 7.78 0.16 -10.06
N GLY A 235 8.30 1.16 -10.77
CA GLY A 235 9.58 1.08 -11.49
C GLY A 235 10.75 0.74 -10.56
N ALA A 236 10.85 1.43 -9.42
CA ALA A 236 11.88 1.14 -8.41
C ALA A 236 11.72 -0.27 -7.81
N CYS A 237 10.48 -0.70 -7.53
CA CYS A 237 10.20 -2.06 -7.04
C CYS A 237 10.61 -3.14 -8.06
N VAL A 238 10.32 -2.94 -9.35
CA VAL A 238 10.73 -3.85 -10.43
C VAL A 238 12.26 -3.94 -10.52
N GLU A 239 12.96 -2.81 -10.51
CA GLU A 239 14.42 -2.76 -10.55
C GLU A 239 15.07 -3.58 -9.42
N HIS A 240 14.59 -3.39 -8.19
CA HIS A 240 15.13 -4.11 -7.04
C HIS A 240 14.71 -5.59 -7.04
N THR A 241 13.50 -5.91 -7.52
CA THR A 241 13.06 -7.29 -7.72
C THR A 241 13.96 -8.02 -8.71
N ARG A 242 14.37 -7.37 -9.81
CA ARG A 242 15.33 -7.94 -10.77
C ARG A 242 16.68 -8.24 -10.12
N SER A 243 17.14 -7.38 -9.21
CA SER A 243 18.39 -7.59 -8.48
C SER A 243 18.31 -8.85 -7.60
N VAL A 244 17.18 -9.06 -6.91
CA VAL A 244 16.94 -10.30 -6.14
C VAL A 244 16.92 -11.55 -7.04
N ILE A 245 16.30 -11.46 -8.22
CA ILE A 245 16.26 -12.57 -9.19
C ILE A 245 17.67 -12.88 -9.71
N ALA A 246 18.47 -11.85 -10.03
CA ALA A 246 19.83 -12.04 -10.52
C ALA A 246 20.74 -12.71 -9.48
N GLU A 247 20.61 -12.34 -8.20
CA GLU A 247 21.31 -13.02 -7.09
C GLU A 247 20.89 -14.49 -6.95
N ALA A 248 19.67 -14.85 -7.35
CA ALA A 248 19.20 -16.24 -7.30
C ALA A 248 19.75 -17.14 -8.42
N GLN A 249 20.25 -16.53 -9.49
CA GLN A 249 20.73 -17.23 -10.69
C GLN A 249 22.26 -17.36 -10.75
N GLY A 250 22.98 -16.65 -9.87
CA GLY A 250 24.44 -16.73 -9.71
C GLY A 250 24.84 -17.60 -8.52
#